data_AF-A0ABC8JDE7-F1
#
_entry.id   AF-A0ABC8JDE7-F1
#
_cell.length_a   1.000
_cell.length_b   1.000
_cell.length_c   1.000
_cell.angle_alpha   90.00
_cell.angle_beta   90.00
_cell.angle_gamma   90.00
#
_symmetry.space_group_name_H-M   'P 1'
#
loop_
_entity.id
_entity.type
_entity.pdbx_description
1 polymer ?
#
loop_
_entity_poly.entity_id
_entity_poly.type
_entity_poly.pdbx_seq_one_letter_code
_entity_poly.pdbx_strand_id
1 'polypeptide(L)'
;MIIIVVDAIIDEKKLGEANDEFDAVEINCLGYGFRDYENAESKRQKGVEEFYKMQHIHQTFDFVKQMREEYKKMEKMEMSVWECCELLNSVVDDSDPDLDEPQIQHLLQSAEAIRKDYPDEDWLHLTALIHDLGKVLLLPEFGGLPQWAVVGDTFPVGCAFDDANVHHKYFKDNPDHRNSKYNTKHGIYDEGCGLENVFMSWGHDDYMFMVAKANGTTLPKAALFIVRYHSFYPLHKEGAYTHLMNDEDREGLKWLQIFK
;
A
#
# COMPACT_ATOMS: atom_id res chain seq x y z
N MET A 1 11.21 -17.85 10.24
CA MET A 1 9.89 -17.62 10.86
C MET A 1 9.88 -16.15 11.21
N ILE A 2 9.30 -15.28 10.39
CA ILE A 2 9.22 -13.86 10.79
C ILE A 2 8.22 -13.79 11.94
N ILE A 3 8.67 -13.72 13.21
CA ILE A 3 7.80 -13.52 14.37
C ILE A 3 7.67 -12.02 14.64
N ILE A 4 6.59 -11.41 14.15
CA ILE A 4 6.18 -10.09 14.62
C ILE A 4 5.21 -10.31 15.78
N VAL A 5 5.72 -10.28 17.02
CA VAL A 5 4.86 -10.33 18.22
C VAL A 5 4.13 -8.99 18.32
N VAL A 6 2.83 -9.00 18.08
CA VAL A 6 1.94 -7.87 18.34
C VAL A 6 1.03 -8.26 19.49
N ASP A 7 1.47 -8.00 20.73
CA ASP A 7 0.61 -8.10 21.90
C ASP A 7 -0.10 -6.76 22.10
N ALA A 8 -1.31 -6.63 21.56
CA ALA A 8 -2.24 -5.55 21.90
C ALA A 8 -3.57 -6.15 22.39
N ILE A 9 -3.95 -5.80 23.62
CA ILE A 9 -5.21 -6.19 24.29
C ILE A 9 -6.22 -5.07 24.02
N ILE A 10 -7.29 -5.35 23.27
CA ILE A 10 -8.33 -4.38 22.88
C ILE A 10 -9.60 -4.60 23.72
N ASP A 11 -10.16 -3.51 24.27
CA ASP A 11 -11.49 -3.46 24.88
C ASP A 11 -12.34 -2.40 24.14
N GLU A 12 -13.43 -2.83 23.49
CA GLU A 12 -14.25 -2.01 22.59
C GLU A 12 -15.09 -0.97 23.35
N LYS A 13 -14.83 0.34 23.19
CA LYS A 13 -15.81 1.39 23.52
C LYS A 13 -15.83 2.59 22.57
N LYS A 14 -16.97 2.69 21.87
CA LYS A 14 -17.70 3.84 21.29
C LYS A 14 -16.98 5.19 21.11
N LEU A 15 -16.87 5.57 19.83
CA LEU A 15 -16.59 6.90 19.26
C LEU A 15 -17.32 8.06 19.99
N GLY A 16 -16.55 9.09 20.38
CA GLY A 16 -17.03 10.44 20.67
C GLY A 16 -16.39 11.43 19.70
N GLU A 17 -17.18 12.36 19.18
CA GLU A 17 -16.75 13.39 18.20
C GLU A 17 -15.87 14.45 18.88
N ALA A 18 -14.69 14.71 18.32
CA ALA A 18 -13.87 15.89 18.61
C ALA A 18 -13.50 16.58 17.29
N ASN A 19 -14.06 17.77 17.08
CA ASN A 19 -13.71 18.68 15.99
C ASN A 19 -12.56 19.59 16.44
N ASP A 20 -11.40 19.43 15.82
CA ASP A 20 -10.41 20.49 15.65
C ASP A 20 -9.85 20.34 14.22
N GLU A 21 -10.40 21.13 13.29
CA GLU A 21 -9.98 21.18 11.89
C GLU A 21 -8.53 21.68 11.80
N PHE A 22 -7.61 20.75 11.49
CA PHE A 22 -6.28 21.08 11.00
C PHE A 22 -6.36 21.15 9.48
N ASP A 23 -6.22 22.35 8.91
CA ASP A 23 -6.15 22.52 7.46
C ASP A 23 -4.93 21.74 6.93
N ALA A 24 -5.19 20.71 6.12
CA ALA A 24 -4.15 19.97 5.42
C ALA A 24 -3.30 20.95 4.63
N VAL A 25 -1.98 20.94 4.85
CA VAL A 25 -1.07 21.80 4.10
C VAL A 25 -1.07 21.31 2.65
N GLU A 26 -1.63 22.09 1.72
CA GLU A 26 -1.74 21.73 0.29
C GLU A 26 -0.37 21.55 -0.41
N ILE A 27 0.73 21.82 0.29
CA ILE A 27 2.09 21.92 -0.24
C ILE A 27 3.04 21.05 0.59
N ASN A 28 3.79 20.17 -0.06
CA ASN A 28 4.79 19.29 0.54
C ASN A 28 6.03 20.05 1.05
N CYS A 29 6.95 19.36 1.73
CA CYS A 29 8.19 19.93 2.26
C CYS A 29 9.14 20.50 1.17
N LEU A 30 8.88 20.19 -0.11
CA LEU A 30 9.64 20.63 -1.28
C LEU A 30 9.00 21.83 -1.99
N GLY A 31 7.87 22.34 -1.50
CA GLY A 31 7.16 23.49 -2.09
C GLY A 31 6.25 23.16 -3.27
N TYR A 32 5.96 21.87 -3.52
CA TYR A 32 5.02 21.42 -4.56
C TYR A 32 3.70 20.98 -3.96
N GLY A 33 2.64 20.94 -4.78
CA GLY A 33 1.38 20.30 -4.38
C GLY A 33 1.62 18.84 -3.99
N PHE A 34 0.93 18.37 -2.96
CA PHE A 34 1.02 16.96 -2.54
C PHE A 34 0.71 16.04 -3.74
N ARG A 35 1.63 15.13 -4.07
CA ARG A 35 1.51 14.21 -5.21
C ARG A 35 1.33 14.89 -6.58
N ASP A 36 2.10 15.94 -6.84
CA ASP A 36 2.17 16.59 -8.15
C ASP A 36 2.99 15.77 -9.15
N TYR A 37 2.32 15.21 -10.15
CA TYR A 37 2.91 14.45 -11.27
C TYR A 37 2.91 15.23 -12.61
N GLU A 38 2.42 16.48 -12.63
CA GLU A 38 2.21 17.25 -13.87
C GLU A 38 3.35 18.26 -14.15
N ASN A 39 4.00 18.78 -13.10
CA ASN A 39 5.06 19.80 -13.22
C ASN A 39 6.45 19.25 -13.60
N ALA A 40 6.56 18.78 -14.85
CA ALA A 40 7.66 18.00 -15.46
C ALA A 40 9.13 18.53 -15.39
N GLU A 41 9.41 19.60 -14.62
CA GLU A 41 10.73 20.24 -14.59
C GLU A 41 11.69 19.68 -13.53
N SER A 42 11.22 18.89 -12.55
CA SER A 42 12.11 18.31 -11.53
C SER A 42 12.74 16.98 -11.99
N LYS A 43 14.04 16.76 -11.68
CA LYS A 43 14.71 15.46 -11.93
C LYS A 43 14.01 14.31 -11.20
N ARG A 44 13.36 14.59 -10.06
CA ARG A 44 12.62 13.64 -9.24
C ARG A 44 11.40 13.08 -9.98
N GLN A 45 10.60 13.93 -10.62
CA GLN A 45 9.44 13.48 -11.39
C GLN A 45 9.79 12.58 -12.57
N LYS A 46 10.93 12.80 -13.25
CA LYS A 46 11.41 11.87 -14.30
C LYS A 46 11.74 10.50 -13.75
N GLY A 47 12.28 10.43 -12.52
CA GLY A 47 12.52 9.18 -11.80
C GLY A 47 11.21 8.47 -11.48
N VAL A 48 10.24 9.20 -10.92
CA VAL A 48 8.91 8.70 -10.58
C VAL A 48 8.13 8.20 -11.81
N GLU A 49 8.19 8.93 -12.93
CA GLU A 49 7.54 8.50 -14.17
C GLU A 49 8.17 7.22 -14.73
N GLU A 50 9.50 7.11 -14.76
CA GLU A 50 10.18 5.89 -15.19
C GLU A 50 9.91 4.72 -14.24
N PHE A 51 9.83 4.98 -12.93
CA PHE A 51 9.41 4.01 -11.93
C PHE A 51 8.02 3.42 -12.27
N TYR A 52 7.01 4.28 -12.45
CA TYR A 52 5.64 3.83 -12.73
C TYR A 52 5.53 3.18 -14.09
N LYS A 53 6.28 3.65 -15.09
CA LYS A 53 6.38 2.97 -16.38
C LYS A 53 6.88 1.54 -16.22
N MET A 54 7.95 1.31 -15.45
CA MET A 54 8.46 -0.04 -15.20
C MET A 54 7.47 -0.89 -14.40
N GLN A 55 6.82 -0.31 -13.39
CA GLN A 55 5.77 -0.98 -12.62
C GLN A 55 4.64 -1.45 -13.55
N HIS A 56 4.07 -0.54 -14.35
CA HIS A 56 2.95 -0.85 -15.23
C HIS A 56 3.30 -1.85 -16.32
N ILE A 57 4.53 -1.89 -16.82
CA ILE A 57 4.96 -2.87 -17.85
C ILE A 57 5.12 -4.27 -17.25
N HIS A 58 5.66 -4.38 -16.04
CA HIS A 58 6.13 -5.67 -15.49
C HIS A 58 5.20 -6.31 -14.46
N GLN A 59 4.30 -5.55 -13.83
CA GLN A 59 3.25 -6.10 -12.95
C GLN A 59 2.19 -6.81 -13.79
N THR A 60 2.42 -8.11 -14.02
CA THR A 60 1.50 -9.02 -14.72
C THR A 60 0.85 -9.97 -13.71
N PHE A 61 -0.27 -10.57 -14.09
CA PHE A 61 -0.97 -11.57 -13.29
C PHE A 61 -0.04 -12.74 -12.91
N ASP A 62 0.76 -13.21 -13.86
CA ASP A 62 1.71 -14.31 -13.63
C ASP A 62 2.85 -13.90 -12.70
N PHE A 63 3.38 -12.68 -12.86
CA PHE A 63 4.40 -12.13 -11.96
C PHE A 63 3.87 -12.06 -10.52
N VAL A 64 2.70 -11.43 -10.31
CA VAL A 64 2.10 -11.29 -8.98
C VAL A 64 1.86 -12.64 -8.34
N LYS A 65 1.34 -13.61 -9.09
CA LYS A 65 1.12 -14.97 -8.60
C LYS A 65 2.42 -15.64 -8.16
N GLN A 66 3.49 -15.50 -8.95
CA GLN A 66 4.81 -16.03 -8.59
C GLN A 66 5.35 -15.39 -7.31
N MET A 67 5.25 -14.07 -7.19
CA MET A 67 5.73 -13.34 -6.01
C MET A 67 4.99 -13.75 -4.75
N ARG A 68 3.65 -13.83 -4.82
CA ARG A 68 2.84 -14.32 -3.69
C ARG A 68 3.25 -15.73 -3.26
N GLU A 69 3.46 -16.65 -4.19
CA GLU A 69 3.89 -18.02 -3.86
C GLU A 69 5.31 -18.09 -3.28
N GLU A 70 6.21 -17.21 -3.70
CA GLU A 70 7.56 -17.12 -3.12
C GLU A 70 7.50 -16.61 -1.68
N TYR A 71 6.85 -15.48 -1.45
CA TYR A 71 6.92 -14.77 -0.17
C TYR A 71 5.93 -15.30 0.88
N LYS A 72 4.91 -16.05 0.47
CA LYS A 72 4.01 -16.77 1.39
C LYS A 72 4.72 -17.80 2.28
N LYS A 73 5.94 -18.23 1.90
CA LYS A 73 6.73 -19.19 2.69
C LYS A 73 7.23 -18.63 4.03
N MET A 74 7.40 -17.31 4.16
CA MET A 74 7.85 -16.65 5.41
C MET A 74 9.22 -17.12 5.94
N GLU A 75 10.14 -17.42 5.02
CA GLU A 75 11.47 -18.00 5.32
C GLU A 75 12.62 -16.99 5.28
N LYS A 76 12.35 -15.69 5.07
CA LYS A 76 13.41 -14.70 4.83
C LYS A 76 14.18 -14.32 6.11
N MET A 77 13.50 -13.91 7.18
CA MET A 77 14.13 -13.48 8.43
C MET A 77 13.27 -13.78 9.66
N GLU A 78 13.74 -13.45 10.86
CA GLU A 78 12.97 -13.38 12.11
C GLU A 78 13.35 -12.09 12.83
N MET A 79 12.37 -11.24 13.14
CA MET A 79 12.60 -9.95 13.78
C MET A 79 11.31 -9.38 14.39
N SER A 80 11.45 -8.55 15.41
CA SER A 80 10.40 -7.71 15.98
C SER A 80 10.02 -6.55 15.05
N VAL A 81 8.87 -5.91 15.35
CA VAL A 81 8.45 -4.66 14.66
C VAL A 81 9.56 -3.61 14.70
N TRP A 82 10.18 -3.42 15.86
CA TRP A 82 11.17 -2.36 16.05
C TRP A 82 12.46 -2.63 15.27
N GLU A 83 12.95 -3.87 15.27
CA GLU A 83 14.10 -4.26 14.44
C GLU A 83 13.79 -4.06 12.94
N CYS A 84 12.56 -4.32 12.51
CA CYS A 84 12.11 -4.04 11.15
C CYS A 84 12.14 -2.53 10.83
N CYS A 85 11.68 -1.69 11.75
CA CYS A 85 11.76 -0.23 11.61
C CYS A 85 13.22 0.24 11.48
N GLU A 86 14.12 -0.30 12.31
CA GLU A 86 15.54 0.06 12.28
C GLU A 86 16.23 -0.36 10.98
N LEU A 87 15.88 -1.52 10.43
CA LEU A 87 16.39 -1.99 9.13
C LEU A 87 16.02 -1.04 7.97
N LEU A 88 14.82 -0.49 8.01
CA LEU A 88 14.31 0.43 6.99
C LEU A 88 14.92 1.84 7.06
N ASN A 89 15.72 2.14 8.08
CA ASN A 89 16.45 3.42 8.16
C ASN A 89 17.43 3.64 7.00
N SER A 90 17.78 2.58 6.26
CA SER A 90 18.65 2.63 5.08
C SER A 90 17.92 2.74 3.74
N VAL A 91 16.59 2.75 3.75
CA VAL A 91 15.73 2.69 2.56
C VAL A 91 15.12 4.06 2.27
N VAL A 92 15.18 4.47 1.00
CA VAL A 92 14.53 5.67 0.45
C VAL A 92 13.59 5.23 -0.67
N ASP A 93 12.36 5.75 -0.66
CA ASP A 93 11.29 5.40 -1.60
C ASP A 93 11.37 6.28 -2.87
N ASP A 94 11.68 5.67 -4.02
CA ASP A 94 11.82 6.40 -5.30
C ASP A 94 10.47 6.70 -5.97
N SER A 95 9.36 6.13 -5.49
CA SER A 95 8.02 6.36 -6.04
C SER A 95 7.36 7.61 -5.48
N ASP A 96 7.83 8.05 -4.31
CA ASP A 96 7.25 9.17 -3.58
C ASP A 96 7.79 10.51 -4.13
N PRO A 97 6.93 11.42 -4.63
CA PRO A 97 7.38 12.74 -5.09
C PRO A 97 7.67 13.70 -3.93
N ASP A 98 7.29 13.36 -2.70
CA ASP A 98 7.18 14.23 -1.53
C ASP A 98 8.20 13.88 -0.41
N LEU A 99 8.72 12.64 -0.33
CA LEU A 99 9.56 12.16 0.79
C LEU A 99 11.04 11.91 0.45
N ASP A 100 11.97 12.69 1.02
CA ASP A 100 13.44 12.44 0.94
C ASP A 100 14.03 11.91 2.27
N GLU A 101 13.16 11.60 3.23
CA GLU A 101 13.52 11.21 4.60
C GLU A 101 13.65 9.68 4.74
N PRO A 102 14.43 9.17 5.70
CA PRO A 102 14.49 7.73 5.99
C PRO A 102 13.12 7.18 6.36
N GLN A 103 12.80 5.98 5.89
CA GLN A 103 11.50 5.36 6.07
C GLN A 103 11.03 5.29 7.54
N ILE A 104 11.94 5.10 8.50
CA ILE A 104 11.59 5.10 9.94
C ILE A 104 10.98 6.42 10.42
N GLN A 105 11.42 7.56 9.86
CA GLN A 105 10.90 8.87 10.22
C GLN A 105 9.46 9.00 9.74
N HIS A 106 9.15 8.57 8.52
CA HIS A 106 7.79 8.52 7.97
C HIS A 106 6.85 7.65 8.83
N LEU A 107 7.31 6.46 9.26
CA LEU A 107 6.51 5.57 10.12
C LEU A 107 6.15 6.24 11.45
N LEU A 108 7.11 6.90 12.09
CA LEU A 108 6.90 7.59 13.37
C LEU A 108 6.03 8.84 13.21
N GLN A 109 6.23 9.63 12.14
CA GLN A 109 5.40 10.79 11.83
C GLN A 109 3.94 10.37 11.61
N SER A 110 3.71 9.33 10.82
CA SER A 110 2.37 8.79 10.54
C SER A 110 1.70 8.31 11.83
N ALA A 111 2.42 7.53 12.65
CA ALA A 111 1.89 7.01 13.90
C ALA A 111 1.54 8.13 14.90
N GLU A 112 2.40 9.14 15.05
CA GLU A 112 2.16 10.26 15.97
C GLU A 112 1.05 11.20 15.49
N ALA A 113 0.90 11.39 14.18
CA ALA A 113 -0.22 12.15 13.61
C ALA A 113 -1.56 11.49 13.95
N ILE A 114 -1.70 10.19 13.65
CA ILE A 114 -2.91 9.44 14.00
C ILE A 114 -3.13 9.41 15.52
N ARG A 115 -2.07 9.22 16.32
CA ARG A 115 -2.18 9.23 17.79
C ARG A 115 -2.75 10.55 18.32
N LYS A 116 -2.43 11.67 17.67
CA LYS A 116 -2.95 12.98 18.04
C LYS A 116 -4.41 13.16 17.65
N ASP A 117 -4.78 12.75 16.44
CA ASP A 117 -6.12 13.01 15.88
C ASP A 117 -7.16 11.98 16.34
N TYR A 118 -6.74 10.74 16.61
CA TYR A 118 -7.57 9.62 17.05
C TYR A 118 -7.01 8.97 18.33
N PRO A 119 -6.96 9.69 19.46
CA PRO A 119 -6.25 9.25 20.68
C PRO A 119 -6.79 7.95 21.29
N ASP A 120 -8.06 7.63 21.05
CA ASP A 120 -8.72 6.44 21.59
C ASP A 120 -8.63 5.21 20.66
N GLU A 121 -8.05 5.34 19.46
CA GLU A 121 -7.92 4.27 18.47
C GLU A 121 -6.48 3.73 18.41
N ASP A 122 -6.02 3.12 19.51
CA ASP A 122 -4.64 2.62 19.68
C ASP A 122 -4.16 1.68 18.56
N TRP A 123 -5.04 0.80 18.07
CA TRP A 123 -4.77 -0.10 16.96
C TRP A 123 -4.47 0.66 15.67
N LEU A 124 -5.03 1.86 15.47
CA LEU A 124 -4.79 2.69 14.29
C LEU A 124 -3.41 3.35 14.36
N HIS A 125 -2.94 3.70 15.56
CA HIS A 125 -1.58 4.22 15.77
C HIS A 125 -0.55 3.17 15.36
N LEU A 126 -0.76 1.93 15.82
CA LEU A 126 0.10 0.81 15.45
C LEU A 126 -0.01 0.49 13.96
N THR A 127 -1.21 0.57 13.37
CA THR A 127 -1.41 0.39 11.94
C THR A 127 -0.55 1.37 11.13
N ALA A 128 -0.51 2.64 11.53
CA ALA A 128 0.39 3.63 10.92
C ALA A 128 1.87 3.33 11.15
N LEU A 129 2.26 2.78 12.29
CA LEU A 129 3.66 2.40 12.50
C LEU A 129 4.08 1.24 11.58
N ILE A 130 3.18 0.32 11.23
CA ILE A 130 3.53 -0.92 10.52
C ILE A 130 3.21 -0.93 9.02
N HIS A 131 2.38 0.00 8.52
CA HIS A 131 1.82 -0.08 7.15
C HIS A 131 2.88 -0.30 6.07
N ASP A 132 4.00 0.41 6.19
CA ASP A 132 5.08 0.43 5.22
C ASP A 132 6.22 -0.56 5.51
N LEU A 133 6.11 -1.40 6.55
CA LEU A 133 7.17 -2.34 6.89
C LEU A 133 7.43 -3.38 5.80
N GLY A 134 6.48 -3.57 4.88
CA GLY A 134 6.68 -4.43 3.73
C GLY A 134 7.78 -3.95 2.76
N LYS A 135 8.25 -2.71 2.90
CA LYS A 135 9.38 -2.17 2.11
C LYS A 135 10.71 -2.89 2.36
N VAL A 136 10.80 -3.77 3.36
CA VAL A 136 11.97 -4.63 3.58
C VAL A 136 12.29 -5.51 2.37
N LEU A 137 11.35 -5.73 1.46
CA LEU A 137 11.56 -6.42 0.18
C LEU A 137 12.67 -5.79 -0.69
N LEU A 138 12.98 -4.51 -0.48
CA LEU A 138 14.09 -3.80 -1.15
C LEU A 138 15.46 -4.26 -0.65
N LEU A 139 15.54 -4.82 0.55
CA LEU A 139 16.78 -5.25 1.15
C LEU A 139 17.27 -6.57 0.54
N PRO A 140 18.59 -6.74 0.30
CA PRO A 140 19.16 -7.96 -0.25
C PRO A 140 18.75 -9.23 0.51
N GLU A 141 18.59 -9.14 1.83
CA GLU A 141 18.23 -10.24 2.72
C GLU A 141 16.80 -10.76 2.48
N PHE A 142 15.92 -9.91 1.94
CA PHE A 142 14.54 -10.27 1.62
C PHE A 142 14.35 -10.63 0.14
N GLY A 143 15.24 -10.15 -0.72
CA GLY A 143 15.27 -10.48 -2.15
C GLY A 143 15.89 -9.40 -3.01
N GLY A 144 16.10 -8.19 -2.48
CA GLY A 144 16.64 -7.06 -3.23
C GLY A 144 15.79 -6.72 -4.44
N LEU A 145 14.46 -6.74 -4.27
CA LEU A 145 13.54 -6.50 -5.38
C LEU A 145 13.72 -5.08 -5.93
N PRO A 146 13.50 -4.88 -7.24
CA PRO A 146 13.48 -3.53 -7.78
C PRO A 146 12.34 -2.72 -7.17
N GLN A 147 12.53 -1.40 -7.01
CA GLN A 147 11.55 -0.52 -6.36
C GLN A 147 10.13 -0.69 -6.93
N TRP A 148 9.98 -0.81 -8.25
CA TRP A 148 8.67 -0.98 -8.92
C TRP A 148 7.91 -2.24 -8.50
N ALA A 149 8.59 -3.22 -7.91
CA ALA A 149 8.00 -4.45 -7.39
C ALA A 149 7.78 -4.41 -5.85
N VAL A 150 7.94 -3.24 -5.23
CA VAL A 150 7.80 -3.07 -3.77
C VAL A 150 6.93 -1.87 -3.41
N VAL A 151 7.23 -0.68 -3.93
CA VAL A 151 6.59 0.58 -3.55
C VAL A 151 5.62 1.08 -4.63
N GLY A 152 5.05 2.28 -4.42
CA GLY A 152 4.16 2.95 -5.35
C GLY A 152 2.70 2.51 -5.27
N ASP A 153 1.84 3.25 -5.98
CA ASP A 153 0.41 2.98 -6.05
C ASP A 153 0.15 1.56 -6.60
N THR A 154 -0.88 0.92 -6.04
CA THR A 154 -1.29 -0.43 -6.43
C THR A 154 -2.54 -0.43 -7.29
N PHE A 155 -2.71 -1.48 -8.08
CA PHE A 155 -3.86 -1.69 -8.96
C PHE A 155 -4.17 -3.18 -9.13
N PRO A 156 -5.42 -3.57 -9.43
CA PRO A 156 -5.77 -4.95 -9.74
C PRO A 156 -5.07 -5.46 -11.00
N VAL A 157 -4.48 -6.65 -10.93
CA VAL A 157 -4.02 -7.42 -12.10
C VAL A 157 -5.05 -8.49 -12.46
N GLY A 158 -5.06 -8.97 -13.70
CA GLY A 158 -6.04 -9.99 -14.14
C GLY A 158 -7.41 -9.42 -14.56
N CYS A 159 -7.58 -8.10 -14.56
CA CYS A 159 -8.67 -7.37 -15.21
C CYS A 159 -8.13 -6.14 -15.96
N ALA A 160 -9.01 -5.41 -16.66
CA ALA A 160 -8.61 -4.21 -17.40
C ALA A 160 -8.10 -3.13 -16.44
N PHE A 161 -7.03 -2.44 -16.85
CA PHE A 161 -6.46 -1.32 -16.12
C PHE A 161 -7.30 -0.05 -16.35
N ASP A 162 -7.78 0.54 -15.26
CA ASP A 162 -8.61 1.75 -15.25
C ASP A 162 -7.75 3.01 -15.46
N ASP A 163 -8.29 3.99 -16.19
CA ASP A 163 -7.62 5.26 -16.53
C ASP A 163 -7.28 6.10 -15.27
N ALA A 164 -7.91 5.81 -14.13
CA ALA A 164 -7.58 6.39 -12.83
C ALA A 164 -6.19 5.99 -12.30
N ASN A 165 -5.57 4.93 -12.84
CA ASN A 165 -4.20 4.58 -12.47
C ASN A 165 -3.23 5.67 -12.93
N VAL A 166 -2.33 6.12 -12.05
CA VAL A 166 -1.30 7.10 -12.38
C VAL A 166 -0.52 6.67 -13.62
N HIS A 167 -0.19 7.62 -14.51
CA HIS A 167 0.52 7.34 -15.77
C HIS A 167 -0.03 6.14 -16.60
N HIS A 168 -1.36 5.99 -16.66
CA HIS A 168 -2.06 4.90 -17.34
C HIS A 168 -1.55 4.57 -18.76
N LYS A 169 -1.08 5.59 -19.49
CA LYS A 169 -0.50 5.50 -20.85
C LYS A 169 0.56 4.39 -21.02
N TYR A 170 1.22 3.94 -19.95
CA TYR A 170 2.23 2.88 -20.00
C TYR A 170 1.67 1.45 -19.97
N PHE A 171 0.42 1.24 -19.55
CA PHE A 171 -0.22 -0.09 -19.55
C PHE A 171 -0.36 -0.69 -20.95
N LYS A 172 -0.34 0.14 -22.02
CA LYS A 172 -0.37 -0.33 -23.41
C LYS A 172 0.77 -1.31 -23.76
N ASP A 173 1.87 -1.23 -23.01
CA ASP A 173 3.09 -2.02 -23.18
C ASP A 173 3.14 -3.23 -22.21
N ASN A 174 2.18 -3.34 -21.28
CA ASN A 174 1.99 -4.52 -20.44
C ASN A 174 1.42 -5.68 -21.29
N PRO A 175 1.98 -6.90 -21.23
CA PRO A 175 1.45 -8.03 -21.99
C PRO A 175 0.01 -8.40 -21.63
N ASP A 176 -0.44 -8.16 -20.39
CA ASP A 176 -1.80 -8.46 -19.94
C ASP A 176 -2.84 -7.50 -20.51
N HIS A 177 -2.45 -6.30 -20.92
CA HIS A 177 -3.35 -5.31 -21.53
C HIS A 177 -3.99 -5.83 -22.83
N ARG A 178 -3.28 -6.70 -23.57
CA ARG A 178 -3.79 -7.32 -24.81
C ARG A 178 -4.26 -8.76 -24.62
N ASN A 179 -4.18 -9.28 -23.40
CA ASN A 179 -4.59 -10.64 -23.10
C ASN A 179 -6.11 -10.72 -22.99
N SER A 180 -6.75 -11.47 -23.90
CA SER A 180 -8.21 -11.65 -23.93
C SER A 180 -8.84 -12.18 -22.63
N LYS A 181 -8.06 -12.76 -21.72
CA LYS A 181 -8.52 -13.19 -20.40
C LYS A 181 -8.64 -12.04 -19.40
N TYR A 182 -7.83 -11.00 -19.57
CA TYR A 182 -7.66 -9.94 -18.56
C TYR A 182 -8.16 -8.59 -19.07
N ASN A 183 -8.19 -8.36 -20.38
CA ASN A 183 -8.50 -7.05 -20.97
C ASN A 183 -9.99 -6.62 -20.95
N THR A 184 -10.81 -7.24 -20.10
CA THR A 184 -12.19 -6.83 -19.88
C THR A 184 -12.36 -6.24 -18.47
N LYS A 185 -13.46 -5.49 -18.24
CA LYS A 185 -13.72 -4.82 -16.96
C LYS A 185 -13.56 -5.75 -15.74
N HIS A 186 -14.01 -7.00 -15.87
CA HIS A 186 -13.93 -7.98 -14.79
C HIS A 186 -12.75 -8.95 -14.98
N GLY A 187 -12.28 -9.16 -16.20
CA GLY A 187 -11.21 -10.10 -16.50
C GLY A 187 -11.55 -11.50 -15.98
N ILE A 188 -10.78 -11.97 -14.99
CA ILE A 188 -11.00 -13.27 -14.33
C ILE A 188 -11.89 -13.21 -13.09
N TYR A 189 -12.32 -12.03 -12.66
CA TYR A 189 -13.06 -11.83 -11.42
C TYR A 189 -14.57 -11.84 -11.65
N ASP A 190 -15.33 -12.23 -10.62
CA ASP A 190 -16.75 -12.00 -10.55
C ASP A 190 -17.06 -10.58 -10.04
N GLU A 191 -18.22 -10.03 -10.41
CA GLU A 191 -18.69 -8.76 -9.85
C GLU A 191 -18.95 -8.90 -8.35
N GLY A 192 -18.45 -7.95 -7.55
CA GLY A 192 -18.58 -7.97 -6.09
C GLY A 192 -17.88 -9.15 -5.40
N CYS A 193 -16.85 -9.75 -6.03
CA CYS A 193 -16.13 -10.89 -5.48
C CYS A 193 -15.40 -10.60 -4.16
N GLY A 194 -15.21 -9.31 -3.84
CA GLY A 194 -14.46 -8.86 -2.68
C GLY A 194 -12.99 -8.69 -3.01
N LEU A 195 -12.39 -7.59 -2.57
CA LEU A 195 -10.99 -7.25 -2.85
C LEU A 195 -10.03 -8.32 -2.32
N GLU A 196 -10.44 -9.06 -1.28
CA GLU A 196 -9.62 -10.16 -0.77
C GLU A 196 -9.32 -11.26 -1.80
N ASN A 197 -10.22 -11.43 -2.78
CA ASN A 197 -10.13 -12.39 -3.88
C ASN A 197 -9.50 -11.78 -5.15
N VAL A 198 -9.14 -10.51 -5.12
CA VAL A 198 -8.48 -9.80 -6.20
C VAL A 198 -6.97 -9.87 -6.02
N PHE A 199 -6.26 -10.21 -7.08
CA PHE A 199 -4.81 -10.05 -7.12
C PHE A 199 -4.47 -8.59 -7.39
N MET A 200 -3.85 -7.94 -6.41
CA MET A 200 -3.29 -6.60 -6.55
C MET A 200 -1.87 -6.70 -7.11
N SER A 201 -1.40 -5.66 -7.80
CA SER A 201 0.02 -5.49 -8.14
C SER A 201 0.89 -5.75 -6.91
N TRP A 202 1.95 -6.53 -7.06
CA TRP A 202 2.76 -6.99 -5.94
C TRP A 202 3.57 -5.84 -5.33
N GLY A 203 3.57 -5.75 -4.00
CA GLY A 203 4.29 -4.73 -3.26
C GLY A 203 4.23 -4.91 -1.74
N HIS A 204 4.64 -3.88 -1.02
CA HIS A 204 4.74 -3.83 0.44
C HIS A 204 3.38 -4.05 1.13
N ASP A 205 2.28 -3.51 0.62
CA ASP A 205 0.93 -3.72 1.15
C ASP A 205 0.58 -5.21 1.32
N ASP A 206 0.67 -5.94 0.22
CA ASP A 206 0.23 -7.34 0.15
C ASP A 206 1.19 -8.25 0.91
N TYR A 207 2.49 -7.94 0.87
CA TYR A 207 3.49 -8.64 1.68
C TYR A 207 3.24 -8.43 3.17
N MET A 208 3.05 -7.19 3.62
CA MET A 208 2.85 -6.87 5.03
C MET A 208 1.54 -7.46 5.56
N PHE A 209 0.48 -7.45 4.75
CA PHE A 209 -0.76 -8.14 5.06
C PHE A 209 -0.57 -9.65 5.25
N MET A 210 0.19 -10.31 4.36
CA MET A 210 0.49 -11.73 4.50
C MET A 210 1.34 -12.00 5.76
N VAL A 211 2.32 -11.14 6.06
CA VAL A 211 3.14 -11.26 7.29
C VAL A 211 2.26 -11.14 8.53
N ALA A 212 1.38 -10.14 8.60
CA ALA A 212 0.47 -9.94 9.73
C ALA A 212 -0.47 -11.15 9.94
N LYS A 213 -1.04 -11.69 8.85
CA LYS A 213 -1.89 -12.89 8.91
C LYS A 213 -1.11 -14.14 9.33
N ALA A 214 0.07 -14.36 8.77
CA ALA A 214 0.89 -15.53 9.11
C ALA A 214 1.35 -15.52 10.57
N ASN A 215 1.50 -14.33 11.16
CA ASN A 215 1.86 -14.13 12.56
C ASN A 215 0.69 -14.18 13.54
N GLY A 216 -0.54 -14.36 13.06
CA GLY A 216 -1.72 -14.43 13.94
C GLY A 216 -1.96 -13.13 14.70
N THR A 217 -1.76 -11.97 14.04
CA THR A 217 -2.01 -10.65 14.65
C THR A 217 -3.40 -10.55 15.30
N THR A 218 -3.48 -9.80 16.40
CA THR A 218 -4.75 -9.45 17.07
C THR A 218 -5.37 -8.16 16.56
N LEU A 219 -4.74 -7.48 15.60
CA LEU A 219 -5.26 -6.25 15.01
C LEU A 219 -6.64 -6.48 14.37
N PRO A 220 -7.54 -5.49 14.43
CA PRO A 220 -8.88 -5.61 13.85
C PRO A 220 -8.82 -5.74 12.33
N LYS A 221 -9.90 -6.24 11.74
CA LYS A 221 -10.02 -6.38 10.27
C LYS A 221 -9.80 -5.06 9.53
N ALA A 222 -10.20 -3.93 10.12
CA ALA A 222 -9.98 -2.60 9.57
C ALA A 222 -8.49 -2.28 9.41
N ALA A 223 -7.66 -2.61 10.40
CA ALA A 223 -6.20 -2.45 10.31
C ALA A 223 -5.61 -3.26 9.15
N LEU A 224 -6.01 -4.52 9.02
CA LEU A 224 -5.55 -5.39 7.93
C LEU A 224 -6.02 -4.89 6.56
N PHE A 225 -7.21 -4.29 6.49
CA PHE A 225 -7.71 -3.65 5.27
C PHE A 225 -6.85 -2.43 4.89
N ILE A 226 -6.54 -1.57 5.86
CA ILE A 226 -5.65 -0.42 5.67
C ILE A 226 -4.28 -0.90 5.17
N VAL A 227 -3.62 -1.81 5.90
CA VAL A 227 -2.29 -2.32 5.50
C VAL A 227 -2.28 -2.86 4.07
N ARG A 228 -3.34 -3.58 3.67
CA ARG A 228 -3.38 -4.22 2.34
C ARG A 228 -3.74 -3.28 1.19
N TYR A 229 -4.41 -2.16 1.44
CA TYR A 229 -4.98 -1.32 0.38
C TYR A 229 -4.62 0.16 0.49
N HIS A 230 -3.73 0.55 1.42
CA HIS A 230 -3.32 1.95 1.55
C HIS A 230 -2.56 2.49 0.34
N SER A 231 -2.00 1.65 -0.51
CA SER A 231 -1.44 2.11 -1.80
C SER A 231 -2.47 2.10 -2.94
N PHE A 232 -3.71 1.66 -2.71
CA PHE A 232 -4.72 1.49 -3.77
C PHE A 232 -5.48 2.79 -4.08
N TYR A 233 -4.74 3.85 -4.42
CA TYR A 233 -5.30 5.18 -4.70
C TYR A 233 -6.37 5.24 -5.78
N PRO A 234 -6.27 4.48 -6.90
CA PRO A 234 -7.37 4.43 -7.87
C PRO A 234 -8.73 4.10 -7.23
N LEU A 235 -8.75 3.26 -6.18
CA LEU A 235 -9.97 2.99 -5.44
C LEU A 235 -10.31 4.13 -4.48
N HIS A 236 -9.44 4.41 -3.52
CA HIS A 236 -9.84 5.23 -2.35
C HIS A 236 -9.80 6.74 -2.59
N LYS A 237 -9.14 7.19 -3.67
CA LYS A 237 -9.11 8.60 -4.09
C LYS A 237 -10.01 8.85 -5.30
N GLU A 238 -9.92 8.00 -6.32
CA GLU A 238 -10.62 8.22 -7.61
C GLU A 238 -11.97 7.45 -7.73
N GLY A 239 -12.26 6.49 -6.84
CA GLY A 239 -13.49 5.71 -6.86
C GLY A 239 -13.55 4.63 -7.96
N ALA A 240 -12.42 4.29 -8.57
CA ALA A 240 -12.30 3.21 -9.55
C ALA A 240 -12.39 1.82 -8.89
N TYR A 241 -12.61 0.78 -9.71
CA TYR A 241 -12.66 -0.63 -9.28
C TYR A 241 -13.74 -1.01 -8.24
N THR A 242 -14.69 -0.12 -7.95
CA THR A 242 -15.78 -0.39 -6.99
C THR A 242 -16.70 -1.55 -7.38
N HIS A 243 -16.66 -2.01 -8.63
CA HIS A 243 -17.35 -3.22 -9.11
C HIS A 243 -16.74 -4.52 -8.58
N LEU A 244 -15.53 -4.51 -8.03
CA LEU A 244 -14.89 -5.68 -7.40
C LEU A 244 -15.19 -5.76 -5.89
N MET A 245 -15.65 -4.67 -5.29
CA MET A 245 -15.88 -4.58 -3.84
C MET A 245 -17.14 -5.29 -3.38
N ASN A 246 -17.04 -6.00 -2.26
CA ASN A 246 -18.18 -6.49 -1.50
C ASN A 246 -18.57 -5.51 -0.36
N ASP A 247 -19.54 -5.87 0.48
CA ASP A 247 -20.01 -5.00 1.57
C ASP A 247 -18.95 -4.82 2.68
N GLU A 248 -18.12 -5.82 2.95
CA GLU A 248 -17.03 -5.73 3.94
C GLU A 248 -15.95 -4.75 3.48
N ASP A 249 -15.62 -4.74 2.18
CA ASP A 249 -14.69 -3.77 1.60
C ASP A 249 -15.21 -2.33 1.70
N ARG A 250 -16.52 -2.13 1.58
CA ARG A 250 -17.14 -0.79 1.70
C ARG A 250 -17.02 -0.23 3.12
N GLU A 251 -17.09 -1.09 4.13
CA GLU A 251 -16.83 -0.70 5.52
C GLU A 251 -15.34 -0.46 5.78
N GLY A 252 -14.47 -1.33 5.24
CA GLY A 252 -13.01 -1.15 5.30
C GLY A 252 -12.54 0.15 4.64
N LEU A 253 -13.16 0.54 3.52
CA LEU A 253 -12.83 1.76 2.79
C LEU A 253 -13.02 3.02 3.63
N LYS A 254 -14.00 3.06 4.54
CA LYS A 254 -14.22 4.21 5.44
C LYS A 254 -13.02 4.42 6.36
N TRP A 255 -12.48 3.33 6.91
CA TRP A 255 -11.28 3.38 7.75
C TRP A 255 -10.03 3.73 6.96
N LEU A 256 -9.93 3.25 5.71
CA LEU A 256 -8.84 3.63 4.83
C LEU A 256 -8.86 5.12 4.47
N GLN A 257 -10.04 5.71 4.29
CA GLN A 257 -10.18 7.16 4.07
C GLN A 257 -9.82 7.98 5.31
N ILE A 258 -10.05 7.46 6.51
CA ILE A 258 -9.59 8.07 7.78
C ILE A 258 -8.07 8.03 7.89
N PHE A 259 -7.45 6.95 7.42
CA PHE A 259 -6.00 6.74 7.51
C PHE A 259 -5.17 7.63 6.58
N LYS A 260 -5.75 8.10 5.46
CA LYS A 260 -5.07 8.87 4.42
C LYS A 260 -5.16 10.36 4.64
#